data_AF-A0A7V3PLQ7-F1
#
_entry.id   AF-A0A7V3PLQ7-F1
#
_cell.length_a   1.000
_cell.length_b   1.000
_cell.length_c   1.000
_cell.angle_alpha   90.00
_cell.angle_beta   90.00
_cell.angle_gamma   90.00
#
_symmetry.space_group_name_H-M   'P 1'
#
loop_
_entity.id
_entity.type
_entity.pdbx_description
1 polymer ?
#
loop_
_entity_poly.entity_id
_entity_poly.type
_entity_poly.pdbx_seq_one_letter_code
_entity_poly.pdbx_strand_id
1 'polypeptide(L)' 'MNKLDELKNFIDSMQGDYEKFFVKGKNAAGTRLRKSLQELRRMAQELRNEIQKVRLERKSQKSGDSSSQVSEGGENN' A
#
# COMPACT_ATOMS: atom_id res chain seq x y z
N MET A 1 -7.73 2.01 11.93
CA MET A 1 -8.21 1.44 10.65
C MET A 1 -6.99 0.95 9.88
N ASN A 2 -7.12 -0.07 9.03
CA ASN A 2 -6.01 -0.42 8.14
C ASN A 2 -5.97 0.59 6.97
N LYS A 3 -4.81 0.75 6.33
CA LYS A 3 -4.63 1.70 5.20
C LYS A 3 -5.53 1.42 4.00
N LEU A 4 -6.00 0.18 3.83
CA LEU A 4 -6.93 -0.17 2.76
C LEU A 4 -8.32 0.42 3.02
N ASP A 5 -8.79 0.43 4.27
CA ASP A 5 -10.06 1.02 4.66
C ASP A 5 -10.02 2.55 4.55
N GLU A 6 -8.87 3.16 4.86
CA GLU A 6 -8.66 4.61 4.65
C GLU A 6 -8.75 4.99 3.17
N LEU A 7 -8.16 4.20 2.26
CA LEU A 7 -8.28 4.39 0.82
C LEU A 7 -9.73 4.30 0.34
N LYS A 8 -10.50 3.33 0.83
CA LYS A 8 -11.93 3.17 0.48
C LYS A 8 -12.75 4.38 0.95
N ASN A 9 -12.62 4.74 2.23
CA ASN A 9 -13.31 5.89 2.79
C ASN A 9 -12.97 7.19 2.05
N PHE A 10 -11.71 7.33 1.62
CA PHE A 10 -11.29 8.48 0.83
C PHE A 10 -11.97 8.52 -0.54
N ILE A 11 -12.09 7.38 -1.24
CA ILE A 11 -12.82 7.29 -2.50
C ILE A 11 -14.30 7.65 -2.30
N ASP A 12 -14.93 7.11 -1.25
CA ASP A 12 -16.34 7.39 -0.95
C ASP A 12 -16.58 8.88 -0.69
N SER A 13 -15.63 9.56 -0.04
CA SER A 13 -15.70 11.01 0.20
C SER A 13 -15.73 11.85 -1.09
N MET A 14 -15.24 11.31 -2.21
CA MET A 14 -15.20 12.02 -3.49
C MET A 14 -16.52 11.99 -4.25
N GLN A 15 -17.47 11.12 -3.86
CA GLN A 15 -18.73 10.89 -4.58
C GLN A 15 -19.54 12.17 -4.79
N GLY A 16 -19.59 13.03 -3.77
CA GLY A 16 -20.35 14.28 -3.83
C GLY A 16 -19.77 15.28 -4.83
N ASP A 17 -18.44 15.35 -4.97
CA ASP A 17 -17.81 16.21 -5.98
C ASP A 17 -17.87 15.57 -7.37
N TYR A 18 -17.83 14.24 -7.46
CA TYR A 18 -18.02 13.50 -8.70
C TYR A 18 -19.36 13.84 -9.36
N GLU A 19 -20.46 13.72 -8.59
CA GLU A 19 -21.79 14.07 -9.07
C GLU A 19 -21.88 15.55 -9.46
N LYS A 20 -21.35 16.46 -8.62
CA LYS A 20 -21.36 17.90 -8.92
C LYS A 20 -20.62 18.24 -10.21
N PHE A 21 -19.52 17.54 -10.51
CA PHE A 21 -18.75 17.79 -11.72
C PHE A 21 -19.45 17.21 -12.97
N PHE A 22 -19.73 15.90 -12.99
CA PHE A 22 -20.24 15.22 -14.17
C PHE A 22 -21.74 15.45 -14.44
N VAL A 23 -22.55 15.60 -13.39
CA VAL A 23 -24.00 15.79 -13.52
C VAL A 23 -24.36 17.28 -13.55
N LYS A 24 -23.74 18.08 -12.66
CA LYS A 24 -24.12 19.50 -12.45
C LYS A 24 -23.17 20.50 -13.10
N GLY A 25 -22.13 20.04 -13.81
CA GLY A 25 -21.19 20.89 -14.55
C GLY A 25 -20.38 21.86 -13.68
N LYS A 26 -20.21 21.59 -12.38
CA LYS A 26 -19.53 22.52 -11.45
C LYS A 26 -18.01 22.37 -11.54
N ASN A 27 -17.34 23.27 -12.26
CA ASN A 27 -15.87 23.28 -12.44
C ASN A 27 -15.07 23.25 -11.13
N ALA A 28 -15.54 23.94 -10.08
CA ALA A 28 -14.87 23.93 -8.78
C ALA A 28 -14.80 22.51 -8.16
N ALA A 29 -15.81 21.67 -8.40
CA ALA A 29 -15.79 20.27 -7.97
C ALA A 29 -14.75 19.46 -8.77
N GLY A 30 -14.58 19.76 -10.06
CA GLY A 30 -13.51 19.18 -10.89
C GLY A 30 -12.11 19.49 -10.34
N THR A 31 -11.86 20.73 -9.91
CA THR A 31 -10.57 21.10 -9.28
C THR A 31 -10.34 20.34 -7.99
N ARG A 32 -11.37 20.15 -7.16
CA ARG A 32 -11.27 19.36 -5.92
C ARG A 32 -11.02 17.88 -6.21
N LEU A 33 -11.77 17.28 -7.15
CA LEU A 33 -11.56 15.89 -7.58
C LEU A 33 -10.14 15.64 -8.05
N ARG A 34 -9.56 16.54 -8.85
CA ARG A 34 -8.17 16.40 -9.31
C ARG A 34 -7.17 16.38 -8.14
N LYS A 35 -7.35 17.25 -7.15
CA LYS A 35 -6.53 17.26 -5.93
C LYS A 35 -6.73 15.98 -5.12
N SER A 36 -7.97 15.54 -4.94
CA SER A 36 -8.28 14.29 -4.26
C SER A 36 -7.65 13.09 -4.98
N LEU A 37 -7.71 13.02 -6.30
CA LEU A 37 -7.07 11.94 -7.07
C LEU A 37 -5.54 11.93 -6.95
N GLN A 38 -4.90 13.10 -6.87
CA GLN A 38 -3.46 13.19 -6.59
C GLN A 38 -3.13 12.63 -5.21
N GLU A 39 -3.95 12.94 -4.21
CA GLU A 39 -3.79 12.44 -2.86
C GLU A 39 -4.04 10.93 -2.77
N LEU A 40 -5.09 10.42 -3.44
CA LEU A 40 -5.36 8.99 -3.56
C LEU A 40 -4.15 8.22 -4.13
N ARG A 41 -3.51 8.77 -5.17
CA ARG A 41 -2.29 8.20 -5.73
C ARG A 41 -1.16 8.15 -4.69
N ARG A 42 -0.98 9.20 -3.89
CA ARG A 42 0.03 9.24 -2.82
C ARG A 42 -0.24 8.15 -1.77
N MET A 43 -1.46 8.07 -1.26
CA MET A 43 -1.87 7.07 -0.28
C MET A 43 -1.67 5.64 -0.80
N ALA A 44 -2.03 5.37 -2.06
CA ALA A 44 -1.84 4.07 -2.69
C ALA A 44 -0.34 3.71 -2.82
N GLN A 45 0.50 4.69 -3.17
CA GLN A 45 1.94 4.48 -3.26
C GLN A 45 2.56 4.16 -1.89
N GLU A 46 2.09 4.80 -0.82
CA GLU A 46 2.56 4.53 0.54
C GLU A 46 2.23 3.12 1.00
N LEU A 47 1.00 2.67 0.75
CA LEU A 47 0.60 1.28 1.02
C LEU A 47 1.46 0.29 0.23
N ARG A 48 1.73 0.56 -1.05
CA ARG A 48 2.62 -0.27 -1.87
C ARG A 48 4.03 -0.33 -1.27
N ASN A 49 4.60 0.80 -0.86
CA ASN A 49 5.94 0.86 -0.30
C ASN A 49 6.02 0.08 1.02
N GLU A 50 5.01 0.15 1.86
CA GLU A 50 4.91 -0.63 3.09
C GLU A 50 4.87 -2.13 2.82
N ILE A 51 4.07 -2.58 1.85
CA ILE A 51 4.04 -3.98 1.41
C ILE A 51 5.44 -4.42 0.93
N GLN A 52 6.12 -3.57 0.15
CA GLN A 52 7.48 -3.86 -0.31
C GLN A 52 8.49 -3.96 0.84
N LYS A 53 8.39 -3.07 1.84
CA LYS A 53 9.22 -3.09 3.04
C LYS A 53 9.02 -4.38 3.84
N VAL A 54 7.76 -4.73 4.13
CA VAL A 54 7.42 -5.98 4.85
C VAL A 54 7.91 -7.22 4.09
N ARG A 55 7.79 -7.25 2.76
CA ARG A 55 8.33 -8.35 1.94
C ARG A 55 9.85 -8.45 2.07
N LEU A 56 10.56 -7.32 2.07
CA LEU A 56 12.01 -7.29 2.20
C LEU A 56 12.46 -7.76 3.59
N GLU A 57 11.79 -7.29 4.65
CA GLU A 57 12.07 -7.70 6.04
C GLU A 57 11.87 -9.21 6.25
N ARG A 58 10.79 -9.78 5.70
CA ARG A 58 10.56 -11.25 5.72
C ARG A 58 11.65 -12.02 4.97
N LYS A 59 12.17 -11.45 3.87
CA LYS A 59 13.28 -12.07 3.12
C LYS A 59 14.57 -12.06 3.95
N SER A 60 14.89 -10.97 4.63
CA SER A 60 16.09 -10.88 5.48
C SER A 60 16.03 -11.80 6.70
N GLN A 61 14.84 -12.00 7.29
CA GLN A 61 14.66 -12.96 8.38
C GLN A 61 14.88 -14.41 7.92
N LYS A 62 14.41 -14.75 6.71
CA LYS A 62 14.57 -16.10 6.15
C LYS A 62 16.03 -16.44 5.81
N SER A 63 16.87 -15.46 5.49
CA SER A 63 18.30 -15.67 5.21
C SER A 63 19.17 -15.81 6.46
N GLY A 64 18.69 -15.39 7.64
CA GLY A 64 19.42 -15.53 8.91
C GLY A 64 19.31 -16.92 9.55
N ASP A 65 18.31 -17.71 9.15
CA ASP A 65 18.00 -19.02 9.73
C ASP A 65 18.65 -20.19 8.96
N SER A 66 19.27 -19.93 7.80
CA SER A 66 19.88 -20.97 6.95
C SER A 66 21.37 -21.25 7.22
N SER A 67 21.96 -20.73 8.30
CA SER A 67 23.38 -20.97 8.64
C SER A 67 23.61 -21.90 9.85
N SER A 68 22.58 -22.58 10.36
CA SER A 68 22.69 -23.43 11.57
C SER A 68 22.48 -24.93 11.34
N GLN A 69 22.67 -25.42 10.11
CA GLN A 69 22.78 -26.86 9.84
C GLN A 69 23.96 -27.13 8.89
N VAL A 70 25.17 -27.11 9.42
CA VAL A 70 26.31 -27.82 8.82
C VAL A 70 26.98 -28.64 9.92
N SER A 71 26.53 -29.90 10.00
CA SER A 71 27.26 -31.11 10.40
C SER A 71 27.99 -31.14 11.74
N GLU A 72 27.29 -31.63 12.77
CA GLU A 72 27.88 -32.53 13.77
C GLU A 72 27.40 -33.97 13.49
N GLY A 73 28.36 -34.90 13.52
CA GLY A 73 28.18 -36.36 13.38
C GLY A 73 28.67 -36.88 12.03
N GLY A 74 29.67 -37.73 11.91
CA GLY A 74 30.49 -38.44 12.88
C GLY A 74 31.28 -39.51 12.09
N GLU A 75 32.57 -39.64 12.40
CA GLU A 75 33.34 -40.89 12.51
C GLU A 75 33.19 -42.06 11.49
N ASN A 76 34.37 -42.45 10.96
CA ASN A 76 34.85 -43.82 10.66
C ASN A 76 34.48 -44.49 9.33
N ASN A 77 35.45 -44.59 8.41
CA ASN A 77 36.24 -45.80 8.14
C ASN A 77 37.37 -45.51 7.15
#